data_AF-A0A2T5JPA3-F1
#
_entry.id   AF-A0A2T5JPA3-F1
#
_cell.length_a   1.000
_cell.length_b   1.000
_cell.length_c   1.000
_cell.angle_alpha   90.00
_cell.angle_beta   90.00
_cell.angle_gamma   90.00
#
_symmetry.space_group_name_H-M   'P 1'
#
loop_
_entity.id
_entity.type
_entity.pdbx_description
1 polymer ?
#
loop_
_entity_poly.entity_id
_entity_poly.type
_entity_poly.pdbx_seq_one_letter_code
_entity_poly.pdbx_strand_id
1 'polypeptide(L)'
;MTIDDIQSEVWVIAFDIEAQRGYSIDFTNSDDQETILGALYNRLVKFADKQTRYAIKLDEGWDSEDSDTATNLLALLLAAPPESDPLVWLQQKEDSADFLELIRSSYSEASAYVLLLMRFDWNVEDAAEYLHIVVDTLRRRLKLSGVRARTQPSLFDRIEFIDPDFMPQQARRFRNNNYGVGFPSGMLDFLI
;
A
#
# COMPACT_ATOMS: atom_id res chain seq x y z
N MET A 1 -45.25 -0.02 -3.85
CA MET A 1 -45.16 1.32 -3.24
C MET A 1 -46.49 1.60 -2.56
N THR A 2 -46.45 1.80 -1.26
CA THR A 2 -47.61 2.10 -0.41
C THR A 2 -47.81 3.61 -0.28
N ILE A 3 -48.95 4.06 0.23
CA ILE A 3 -49.25 5.50 0.40
C ILE A 3 -48.26 6.16 1.37
N ASP A 4 -47.86 5.45 2.42
CA ASP A 4 -46.89 5.92 3.41
C ASP A 4 -45.51 6.14 2.79
N ASP A 5 -45.10 5.27 1.85
CA ASP A 5 -43.85 5.45 1.10
C ASP A 5 -43.87 6.76 0.30
N ILE A 6 -45.01 7.10 -0.33
CA ILE A 6 -45.17 8.35 -1.09
C ILE A 6 -45.06 9.56 -0.18
N GLN A 7 -45.70 9.52 0.99
CA GLN A 7 -45.64 10.62 1.95
C GLN A 7 -44.22 10.86 2.45
N SER A 8 -43.47 9.80 2.75
CA SER A 8 -42.08 9.91 3.17
C SER A 8 -41.20 10.55 2.08
N GLU A 9 -41.38 10.16 0.82
CA GLU A 9 -40.65 10.73 -0.32
C GLU A 9 -41.00 12.21 -0.56
N VAL A 10 -42.26 12.60 -0.37
CA VAL A 10 -42.68 14.00 -0.46
C VAL A 10 -41.94 14.88 0.56
N TRP A 11 -41.78 14.40 1.79
CA TRP A 11 -41.03 15.13 2.82
C TRP A 11 -39.54 15.24 2.48
N VAL A 12 -38.92 14.17 1.95
CA VAL A 12 -37.52 14.19 1.52
C VAL A 12 -37.31 15.20 0.39
N ILE A 13 -38.19 15.18 -0.61
CA ILE A 13 -38.11 16.11 -1.75
C ILE A 13 -38.34 17.56 -1.31
N ALA A 14 -39.28 17.79 -0.39
CA ALA A 14 -39.49 19.11 0.17
C ALA A 14 -38.22 19.64 0.83
N PHE A 15 -37.58 18.83 1.67
CA PHE A 15 -36.31 19.21 2.32
C PHE A 15 -35.18 19.50 1.30
N ASP A 16 -35.06 18.68 0.25
CA ASP A 16 -34.06 18.88 -0.80
C ASP A 16 -34.29 20.20 -1.57
N ILE A 17 -35.54 20.55 -1.85
CA ILE A 17 -35.91 21.79 -2.52
C ILE A 17 -35.65 22.99 -1.60
N GLU A 18 -35.98 22.91 -0.32
CA GLU A 18 -35.68 23.95 0.68
C GLU A 18 -34.16 24.22 0.76
N ALA A 19 -33.35 23.15 0.78
CA ALA A 19 -31.90 23.26 0.81
C ALA A 19 -31.32 23.94 -0.44
N GLN A 20 -31.92 23.71 -1.62
CA GLN A 20 -31.49 24.32 -2.89
C GLN A 20 -31.95 25.78 -3.06
N ARG A 21 -33.16 26.10 -2.61
CA ARG A 21 -33.75 27.45 -2.74
C ARG A 21 -33.36 28.39 -1.59
N GLY A 22 -33.05 27.85 -0.41
CA GLY A 22 -32.68 28.63 0.78
C GLY A 22 -33.86 29.24 1.54
N TYR A 23 -35.10 28.84 1.23
CA TYR A 23 -36.31 29.24 1.94
C TYR A 23 -37.26 28.04 2.11
N SER A 24 -38.06 28.06 3.17
CA SER A 24 -39.00 26.99 3.52
C SER A 24 -40.13 26.89 2.51
N ILE A 25 -40.58 25.67 2.23
CA ILE A 25 -41.71 25.38 1.34
C ILE A 25 -43.01 25.62 2.10
N ASP A 26 -43.91 26.38 1.49
CA ASP A 26 -45.28 26.51 1.95
C ASP A 26 -46.19 25.52 1.21
N PHE A 27 -46.61 24.46 1.90
CA PHE A 27 -47.55 23.47 1.36
C PHE A 27 -48.95 24.04 1.11
N THR A 28 -49.23 25.28 1.48
CA THR A 28 -50.50 25.98 1.21
C THR A 28 -50.44 26.78 -0.10
N ASN A 29 -49.24 27.02 -0.63
CA ASN A 29 -49.01 27.76 -1.87
C ASN A 29 -49.07 26.81 -3.09
N SER A 30 -49.85 27.17 -4.12
CA SER A 30 -50.00 26.31 -5.31
C SER A 30 -48.70 26.13 -6.09
N ASP A 31 -47.84 27.16 -6.11
CA ASP A 31 -46.60 27.13 -6.89
C ASP A 31 -45.57 26.16 -6.28
N ASP A 32 -45.52 26.09 -4.94
CA ASP A 32 -44.65 25.16 -4.23
C ASP A 32 -45.21 23.73 -4.29
N GLN A 33 -46.53 23.56 -4.25
CA GLN A 33 -47.17 22.25 -4.50
C GLN A 33 -46.86 21.71 -5.90
N GLU A 34 -46.97 22.53 -6.95
CA GLU A 34 -46.62 22.12 -8.33
C GLU A 34 -45.14 21.76 -8.45
N THR A 35 -44.27 22.52 -7.79
CA THR A 35 -42.82 22.25 -7.78
C THR A 35 -42.52 20.89 -7.15
N ILE A 36 -43.13 20.58 -6.00
CA ILE A 36 -42.97 19.28 -5.33
C ILE A 36 -43.54 18.14 -6.18
N LEU A 37 -44.74 18.31 -6.74
CA LEU A 37 -45.36 17.29 -7.58
C LEU A 37 -44.54 16.99 -8.84
N GLY A 38 -43.98 18.02 -9.48
CA GLY A 38 -43.09 17.85 -10.63
C GLY A 38 -41.79 17.12 -10.27
N ALA A 39 -41.20 17.42 -9.12
CA ALA A 39 -40.02 16.73 -8.62
C ALA A 39 -40.31 15.26 -8.26
N LEU A 40 -41.43 15.00 -7.58
CA LEU A 40 -41.91 13.67 -7.23
C LEU A 40 -42.15 12.81 -8.48
N TYR A 41 -42.84 13.36 -9.49
CA TYR A 41 -43.07 12.68 -10.76
C TYR A 41 -41.77 12.34 -11.49
N ASN A 42 -40.82 13.29 -11.56
CA ASN A 42 -39.53 13.03 -12.18
C ASN A 42 -38.76 11.92 -11.45
N ARG A 43 -38.75 11.92 -10.12
CA ARG A 43 -38.05 10.91 -9.31
C ARG A 43 -38.67 9.52 -9.43
N LEU A 44 -40.00 9.41 -9.27
CA LEU A 44 -40.70 8.13 -9.21
C LEU A 44 -41.02 7.53 -10.58
N VAL A 45 -41.18 8.35 -11.62
CA VAL A 45 -41.58 7.85 -12.95
C VAL A 45 -40.41 7.92 -13.91
N LYS A 46 -39.78 9.09 -14.04
CA LYS A 46 -38.74 9.33 -15.06
C LYS A 46 -37.39 8.72 -14.68
N PHE A 47 -37.02 8.75 -13.39
CA PHE A 47 -35.72 8.24 -12.92
C PHE A 47 -35.78 6.82 -12.35
N ALA A 48 -36.95 6.35 -11.88
CA ALA A 48 -37.11 4.96 -11.46
C ALA A 48 -36.81 3.99 -12.61
N ASP A 49 -37.27 4.29 -13.83
CA ASP A 49 -37.03 3.46 -15.02
C ASP A 49 -35.53 3.43 -15.42
N LYS A 50 -34.75 4.45 -15.00
CA LYS A 50 -33.31 4.48 -15.23
C LYS A 50 -32.57 3.58 -14.25
N GLN A 51 -32.95 3.57 -12.97
CA GLN A 51 -32.28 2.72 -11.98
C GLN A 51 -32.62 1.24 -12.16
N THR A 52 -33.85 0.91 -12.56
CA THR A 52 -34.25 -0.48 -12.84
C THR A 52 -33.55 -1.07 -14.07
N ARG A 53 -33.26 -0.27 -15.10
CA ARG A 53 -32.52 -0.75 -16.30
C ARG A 53 -31.10 -1.23 -16.02
N TYR A 54 -30.45 -0.69 -14.98
CA TYR A 54 -29.07 -1.05 -14.64
C TYR A 54 -28.96 -1.92 -13.39
N ALA A 55 -30.07 -2.18 -12.70
CA ALA A 55 -30.10 -3.06 -11.55
C ALA A 55 -30.16 -4.53 -12.01
N ILE A 56 -29.29 -5.37 -11.44
CA ILE A 56 -29.33 -6.82 -11.62
C ILE A 56 -30.17 -7.40 -10.48
N LYS A 57 -31.24 -8.14 -10.81
CA LYS A 57 -32.02 -8.86 -9.81
C LYS A 57 -31.25 -10.08 -9.33
N LEU A 58 -31.02 -10.16 -8.03
CA LEU A 58 -30.33 -11.29 -7.39
C LEU A 58 -31.20 -12.54 -7.26
N ASP A 59 -32.52 -12.37 -7.31
CA ASP A 59 -33.51 -13.40 -6.95
C ASP A 59 -34.17 -14.06 -8.18
N GLU A 60 -33.80 -13.64 -9.39
CA GLU A 60 -34.41 -14.16 -10.62
C GLU A 60 -33.73 -15.48 -11.02
N GLY A 61 -34.46 -16.60 -10.83
CA GLY A 61 -34.02 -17.91 -11.30
C GLY A 61 -33.38 -18.83 -10.26
N TRP A 62 -33.46 -18.55 -8.95
CA TRP A 62 -32.94 -19.45 -7.91
C TRP A 62 -33.46 -20.90 -8.04
N ASP A 63 -34.66 -21.08 -8.58
CA ASP A 63 -35.37 -22.38 -8.67
C ASP A 63 -35.34 -23.01 -10.08
N SER A 64 -34.59 -22.44 -11.04
CA SER A 64 -34.50 -23.00 -12.41
C SER A 64 -33.19 -23.78 -12.62
N GLU A 65 -33.27 -24.98 -13.21
CA GLU A 65 -32.10 -25.86 -13.46
C GLU A 65 -30.97 -25.25 -14.33
N ASP A 66 -31.23 -24.13 -15.03
CA ASP A 66 -30.21 -23.38 -15.82
C ASP A 66 -29.54 -22.22 -15.06
N SER A 67 -29.89 -22.03 -13.79
CA SER A 67 -29.41 -20.95 -12.90
C SER A 67 -27.92 -21.02 -12.57
N ASP A 68 -27.33 -22.20 -12.69
CA ASP A 68 -25.98 -22.52 -12.20
C ASP A 68 -24.87 -21.72 -12.88
N THR A 69 -25.09 -21.03 -14.00
CA THR A 69 -24.00 -20.29 -14.66
C THR A 69 -23.96 -18.81 -14.28
N ALA A 70 -25.11 -18.12 -14.24
CA ALA A 70 -25.16 -16.69 -13.95
C ALA A 70 -25.05 -16.39 -12.44
N THR A 71 -25.70 -17.20 -11.60
CA THR A 71 -25.64 -17.05 -10.13
C THR A 71 -24.24 -17.37 -9.59
N ASN A 72 -23.54 -18.36 -10.17
CA ASN A 72 -22.16 -18.68 -9.81
C ASN A 72 -21.16 -17.59 -10.18
N LEU A 73 -21.33 -16.90 -11.32
CA LEU A 73 -20.48 -15.75 -11.67
C LEU A 73 -20.67 -14.58 -10.72
N LEU A 74 -21.90 -14.33 -10.27
CA LEU A 74 -22.19 -13.27 -9.32
C LEU A 74 -21.71 -13.62 -7.91
N ALA A 75 -21.85 -14.88 -7.50
CA ALA A 75 -21.29 -15.39 -6.26
C ALA A 75 -19.75 -15.29 -6.25
N LEU A 76 -19.10 -15.53 -7.39
CA LEU A 76 -17.66 -15.31 -7.57
C LEU A 76 -17.27 -13.82 -7.50
N LEU A 77 -18.12 -12.91 -7.99
CA LEU A 77 -17.89 -11.46 -7.87
C LEU A 77 -18.12 -10.92 -6.45
N LEU A 78 -19.04 -11.55 -5.71
CA LEU A 78 -19.34 -11.22 -4.31
C LEU A 78 -18.42 -11.93 -3.32
N ALA A 79 -17.68 -12.96 -3.77
CA ALA A 79 -16.67 -13.60 -2.97
C ALA A 79 -15.60 -12.57 -2.58
N ALA A 80 -15.34 -12.47 -1.28
CA ALA A 80 -14.28 -11.61 -0.79
C ALA A 80 -12.95 -12.05 -1.42
N PRO A 81 -12.05 -11.10 -1.75
CA PRO A 81 -10.71 -11.44 -2.21
C PRO A 81 -10.06 -12.41 -1.21
N PRO A 82 -9.22 -13.36 -1.66
CA PRO A 82 -8.56 -14.31 -0.76
C PRO A 82 -7.70 -13.62 0.31
N GLU A 83 -7.27 -12.39 0.06
CA GLU A 83 -6.54 -11.52 0.99
C GLU A 83 -7.40 -11.03 2.17
N SER A 84 -8.74 -11.10 2.06
CA SER A 84 -9.68 -10.78 3.14
C SER A 84 -9.98 -11.98 4.05
N ASP A 85 -9.39 -13.15 3.80
CA ASP A 85 -9.47 -14.29 4.71
C ASP A 85 -8.66 -13.99 5.98
N PRO A 86 -9.28 -13.98 7.17
CA PRO A 86 -8.58 -13.71 8.43
C PRO A 86 -7.44 -14.70 8.71
N LEU A 87 -7.53 -15.94 8.22
CA LEU A 87 -6.46 -16.92 8.36
C LEU A 87 -5.24 -16.54 7.52
N VAL A 88 -5.46 -16.15 6.26
CA VAL A 88 -4.40 -15.69 5.35
C VAL A 88 -3.71 -14.44 5.90
N TRP A 89 -4.50 -13.50 6.42
CA TRP A 89 -3.95 -12.29 7.05
C TRP A 89 -3.12 -12.59 8.30
N LEU A 90 -3.59 -13.49 9.18
CA LEU A 90 -2.84 -13.89 10.37
C LEU A 90 -1.53 -14.59 10.00
N GLN A 91 -1.57 -15.50 9.02
CA GLN A 91 -0.39 -16.22 8.58
C GLN A 91 0.67 -15.28 7.98
N GLN A 92 0.27 -14.34 7.11
CA GLN A 92 1.18 -13.33 6.56
C GLN A 92 1.81 -12.47 7.65
N LYS A 93 1.05 -12.15 8.70
CA LYS A 93 1.53 -11.37 9.82
C LYS A 93 2.55 -12.14 10.65
N GLU A 94 2.31 -13.42 10.94
CA GLU A 94 3.25 -14.30 11.64
C GLU A 94 4.55 -14.49 10.83
N ASP A 95 4.44 -14.82 9.54
CA ASP A 95 5.59 -14.98 8.63
C ASP A 95 6.46 -13.71 8.58
N SER A 96 5.83 -12.52 8.58
CA SER A 96 6.54 -11.25 8.60
C SER A 96 7.28 -10.99 9.91
N ALA A 97 6.72 -11.44 11.05
CA ALA A 97 7.31 -11.27 12.36
C ALA A 97 8.54 -12.17 12.53
N ASP A 98 8.43 -13.44 12.12
CA ASP A 98 9.54 -14.41 12.15
C ASP A 98 10.72 -13.95 11.29
N PHE A 99 10.44 -13.42 10.10
CA PHE A 99 11.47 -12.86 9.22
C PHE A 99 12.16 -11.63 9.83
N LEU A 100 11.40 -10.73 10.45
CA LEU A 100 11.95 -9.55 11.13
C LEU A 100 12.78 -9.94 12.36
N GLU A 101 12.39 -10.97 13.10
CA GLU A 101 13.15 -11.48 14.24
C GLU A 101 14.48 -12.10 13.78
N LEU A 102 14.45 -12.91 12.70
CA LEU A 102 15.66 -13.45 12.08
C LEU A 102 16.62 -12.33 11.64
N ILE A 103 16.11 -11.30 10.96
CA ILE A 103 16.92 -10.16 10.53
C ILE A 103 17.50 -9.41 11.74
N ARG A 104 16.69 -9.16 12.77
CA ARG A 104 17.14 -8.47 14.00
C ARG A 104 18.19 -9.26 14.78
N SER A 105 18.12 -10.59 14.75
CA SER A 105 19.14 -11.44 15.37
C SER A 105 20.52 -11.29 14.68
N SER A 106 20.52 -10.99 13.38
CA SER A 106 21.73 -10.67 12.62
C SER A 106 22.07 -9.18 12.75
N TYR A 107 22.91 -8.79 13.71
CA TYR A 107 23.35 -7.39 13.85
C TYR A 107 24.43 -7.05 12.80
N SER A 108 24.03 -6.70 11.58
CA SER A 108 24.93 -6.38 10.48
C SER A 108 24.50 -5.10 9.74
N GLU A 109 25.46 -4.44 9.06
CA GLU A 109 25.15 -3.29 8.19
C GLU A 109 24.14 -3.68 7.10
N ALA A 110 24.22 -4.92 6.59
CA ALA A 110 23.30 -5.42 5.57
C ALA A 110 21.87 -5.58 6.08
N SER A 111 21.67 -6.16 7.26
CA SER A 111 20.34 -6.31 7.87
C SER A 111 19.71 -4.96 8.21
N ALA A 112 20.50 -3.98 8.64
CA ALA A 112 20.01 -2.61 8.84
C ALA A 112 19.48 -1.98 7.55
N TYR A 113 20.17 -2.18 6.43
CA TYR A 113 19.69 -1.71 5.12
C TYR A 113 18.45 -2.47 4.63
N VAL A 114 18.33 -3.78 4.92
CA VAL A 114 17.11 -4.55 4.60
C VAL A 114 15.91 -4.02 5.39
N LEU A 115 16.05 -3.79 6.70
CA LEU A 115 14.99 -3.20 7.52
C LEU A 115 14.60 -1.80 7.05
N LEU A 116 15.58 -0.99 6.65
CA LEU A 116 15.34 0.32 6.06
C LEU A 116 14.49 0.19 4.79
N LEU A 117 14.87 -0.70 3.85
CA LEU A 117 14.15 -0.88 2.60
C LEU A 117 12.73 -1.43 2.80
N MET A 118 12.53 -2.35 3.75
CA MET A 118 11.19 -2.84 4.10
C MET A 118 10.25 -1.71 4.56
N ARG A 119 10.78 -0.69 5.26
CA ARG A 119 9.98 0.47 5.69
C ARG A 119 9.50 1.35 4.52
N PHE A 120 10.18 1.29 3.38
CA PHE A 120 9.87 2.05 2.17
C PHE A 120 9.34 1.15 1.05
N ASP A 121 8.77 -0.02 1.38
CA ASP A 121 8.24 -0.97 0.39
C ASP A 121 9.24 -1.32 -0.73
N TRP A 122 10.52 -1.41 -0.37
CA TRP A 122 11.64 -1.66 -1.28
C TRP A 122 11.91 -0.55 -2.32
N ASN A 123 11.30 0.62 -2.15
CA ASN A 123 11.58 1.80 -2.96
C ASN A 123 12.92 2.43 -2.55
N VAL A 124 13.92 2.30 -3.44
CA VAL A 124 15.29 2.78 -3.19
C VAL A 124 15.37 4.30 -3.31
N GLU A 125 14.53 4.88 -4.15
CA GLU A 125 14.45 6.31 -4.39
C GLU A 125 13.95 7.04 -3.14
N ASP A 126 12.85 6.57 -2.54
CA ASP A 126 12.30 7.13 -1.30
C ASP A 126 13.26 6.96 -0.12
N ALA A 127 13.93 5.79 -0.03
CA ALA A 127 14.95 5.54 0.98
C ALA A 127 16.19 6.45 0.81
N ALA A 128 16.58 6.77 -0.42
CA ALA A 128 17.68 7.68 -0.72
C ALA A 128 17.32 9.13 -0.36
N GLU A 129 16.09 9.54 -0.67
CA GLU A 129 15.54 10.84 -0.29
C GLU A 129 15.51 11.02 1.24
N TYR A 130 15.01 10.00 1.96
CA TYR A 130 15.00 9.99 3.43
C TYR A 130 16.40 10.10 4.05
N LEU A 131 17.39 9.45 3.44
CA LEU A 131 18.79 9.50 3.89
C LEU A 131 19.55 10.74 3.40
N HIS A 132 18.91 11.61 2.59
CA HIS A 132 19.53 12.75 1.92
C HIS A 132 20.81 12.40 1.15
N ILE A 133 20.77 11.27 0.41
CA ILE A 133 21.86 10.82 -0.46
C ILE A 133 21.37 10.56 -1.87
N VAL A 134 22.30 10.59 -2.83
CA VAL A 134 21.98 10.21 -4.21
C VAL A 134 21.69 8.70 -4.29
N VAL A 135 20.71 8.30 -5.10
CA VAL A 135 20.31 6.90 -5.32
C VAL A 135 21.50 5.99 -5.65
N ASP A 136 22.40 6.42 -6.52
CA ASP A 136 23.62 5.66 -6.87
C ASP A 136 24.53 5.41 -5.66
N THR A 137 24.58 6.36 -4.73
CA THR A 137 25.34 6.19 -3.48
C THR A 137 24.68 5.14 -2.59
N LEU A 138 23.36 5.16 -2.46
CA LEU A 138 22.62 4.14 -1.70
C LEU A 138 22.80 2.75 -2.33
N ARG A 139 22.65 2.63 -3.65
CA ARG A 139 22.87 1.38 -4.40
C ARG A 139 24.30 0.84 -4.20
N ARG A 140 25.30 1.71 -4.24
CA ARG A 140 26.70 1.33 -3.95
C ARG A 140 26.87 0.83 -2.52
N ARG A 141 26.27 1.50 -1.53
CA ARG A 141 26.34 1.09 -0.11
C ARG A 141 25.66 -0.26 0.13
N LEU A 142 24.46 -0.47 -0.42
CA LEU A 142 23.74 -1.75 -0.41
C LEU A 142 24.58 -2.89 -1.01
N LYS A 143 25.22 -2.64 -2.15
CA LYS A 143 26.09 -3.64 -2.79
C LYS A 143 27.31 -3.97 -1.91
N LEU A 144 27.94 -2.96 -1.33
CA LEU A 144 29.10 -3.14 -0.47
C LEU A 144 28.74 -3.83 0.86
N SER A 145 27.63 -3.47 1.49
CA SER A 145 27.16 -4.11 2.72
C SER A 145 26.81 -5.58 2.49
N GLY A 146 26.20 -5.91 1.34
CA GLY A 146 25.95 -7.31 0.95
C GLY A 146 27.24 -8.11 0.71
N VAL A 147 28.26 -7.51 0.09
CA VAL A 147 29.58 -8.15 -0.04
C VAL A 147 30.22 -8.34 1.34
N ARG A 148 30.17 -7.32 2.21
CA ARG A 148 30.70 -7.39 3.57
C ARG A 148 30.02 -8.49 4.39
N ALA A 149 28.70 -8.58 4.37
CA ALA A 149 27.96 -9.62 5.08
C ALA A 149 28.31 -11.04 4.63
N ARG A 150 28.74 -11.24 3.38
CA ARG A 150 29.20 -12.55 2.87
C ARG A 150 30.64 -12.89 3.29
N THR A 151 31.48 -11.88 3.48
CA THR A 151 32.91 -12.04 3.77
C THR A 151 33.26 -11.88 5.24
N GLN A 152 32.44 -11.16 6.00
CA GLN A 152 32.65 -10.94 7.42
C GLN A 152 32.29 -12.22 8.17
N PRO A 153 33.23 -12.83 8.92
CA PRO A 153 32.87 -13.82 9.93
C PRO A 153 31.93 -13.13 10.93
N SER A 154 30.88 -13.83 11.35
CA SER A 154 29.87 -13.21 12.19
C SER A 154 30.49 -12.85 13.54
N LEU A 155 30.30 -11.60 13.96
CA LEU A 155 30.76 -11.09 15.26
C LEU A 155 29.97 -11.73 16.42
N PHE A 156 28.90 -12.47 16.11
CA PHE A 156 27.94 -13.05 17.04
C PHE A 156 27.96 -14.58 17.06
N ASP A 157 28.94 -15.21 16.40
CA ASP A 157 29.13 -16.68 16.39
C ASP A 157 29.68 -17.22 17.73
N ARG A 158 29.57 -16.44 18.83
CA ARG A 158 30.20 -16.71 20.14
C ARG A 158 31.72 -16.91 20.06
N ILE A 159 32.35 -16.36 19.02
CA ILE A 159 33.80 -16.30 18.88
C ILE A 159 34.27 -15.15 19.78
N GLU A 160 34.48 -15.45 21.07
CA GLU A 160 34.90 -14.48 22.09
C GLU A 160 36.37 -14.02 21.92
N PHE A 161 37.12 -14.68 21.04
CA PHE A 161 38.55 -14.45 20.83
C PHE A 161 38.88 -14.42 19.34
N ILE A 162 39.57 -13.36 18.91
CA ILE A 162 40.17 -13.29 17.57
C ILE A 162 41.24 -14.39 17.49
N ASP A 163 41.24 -15.16 16.41
CA ASP A 163 42.29 -16.15 16.15
C ASP A 163 43.67 -15.48 16.23
N PRO A 164 44.62 -15.96 17.07
CA PRO A 164 45.95 -15.37 17.16
C PRO A 164 46.72 -15.35 15.83
N ASP A 165 46.32 -16.20 14.87
CA ASP A 165 46.88 -16.23 13.51
C ASP A 165 46.06 -15.40 12.50
N PHE A 166 45.10 -14.59 12.97
CA PHE A 166 44.30 -13.72 12.10
C PHE A 166 45.20 -12.74 11.33
N MET A 167 45.26 -12.93 10.02
CA MET A 167 45.96 -12.03 9.10
C MET A 167 44.95 -11.28 8.24
N PRO A 168 44.86 -9.94 8.35
CA PRO A 168 43.96 -9.17 7.51
C PRO A 168 44.35 -9.33 6.04
N GLN A 169 43.37 -9.46 5.15
CA GLN A 169 43.64 -9.48 3.72
C GLN A 169 44.32 -8.16 3.31
N GLN A 170 45.55 -8.27 2.82
CA GLN A 170 46.26 -7.11 2.29
C GLN A 170 45.51 -6.55 1.08
N ALA A 171 45.31 -5.23 1.06
CA ALA A 171 44.66 -4.56 -0.05
C ALA A 171 45.36 -4.95 -1.36
N ARG A 172 44.59 -5.38 -2.37
CA ARG A 172 45.13 -5.63 -3.71
C ARG A 172 45.85 -4.35 -4.15
N ARG A 173 47.17 -4.44 -4.39
CA ARG A 173 47.95 -3.33 -4.92
C ARG A 173 47.29 -2.88 -6.21
N PHE A 174 46.69 -1.69 -6.21
CA PHE A 174 46.32 -1.04 -7.45
C PHE A 174 47.61 -0.90 -8.24
N ARG A 175 47.65 -1.55 -9.41
CA ARG A 175 48.73 -1.36 -10.37
C ARG A 175 48.57 0.08 -10.84
N ASN A 176 49.29 1.02 -10.21
CA ASN A 176 49.38 2.39 -10.66
C ASN A 176 49.88 2.33 -12.10
N ASN A 177 48.95 2.52 -13.04
CA ASN A 177 49.32 2.71 -14.43
C ASN A 177 49.96 4.10 -14.46
N ASN A 178 51.28 4.12 -14.64
CA ASN A 178 52.10 5.31 -14.73
C ASN A 178 51.48 6.34 -15.69
N TYR A 179 50.83 7.35 -15.13
CA TYR A 179 50.82 8.69 -15.70
C TYR A 179 51.58 9.57 -14.71
N GLY A 180 52.82 9.89 -15.10
CA GLY A 180 53.75 10.60 -14.25
C GLY A 180 53.22 11.98 -13.89
N VAL A 181 53.08 12.24 -12.60
CA VAL A 181 53.27 13.56 -12.00
C VAL A 181 53.92 13.31 -10.64
N GLY A 182 55.14 13.79 -10.48
CA GLY A 182 55.91 13.62 -9.25
C GLY A 182 55.22 14.31 -8.07
N PHE A 183 55.11 13.60 -6.96
CA PHE A 183 54.83 14.20 -5.66
C PHE A 183 56.15 14.31 -4.88
N PRO A 184 56.48 15.49 -4.33
CA PRO A 184 57.73 15.72 -3.63
C PRO A 184 57.77 14.96 -2.30
N SER A 185 58.94 14.36 -2.02
CA SER A 185 59.27 13.72 -0.75
C SER A 185 59.13 14.68 0.43
N GLY A 186 58.29 14.32 1.40
CA GLY A 186 58.32 14.94 2.72
C GLY A 186 56.95 15.13 3.36
N MET A 187 56.25 14.05 3.68
CA MET A 187 55.20 14.03 4.71
C MET A 187 54.87 12.57 5.10
N LEU A 188 55.83 11.92 5.75
CA LEU A 188 55.61 10.69 6.52
C LEU A 188 56.36 10.84 7.84
N ASP A 189 55.88 11.76 8.66
CA ASP A 189 56.18 11.80 10.09
C ASP A 189 54.96 12.39 10.75
N PHE A 190 53.95 11.57 11.05
CA PHE A 190 53.01 11.76 12.16
C PHE A 190 52.12 10.52 12.24
N LEU A 191 52.52 9.59 13.11
CA LEU A 191 51.66 8.78 13.99
C LEU A 191 52.55 7.78 14.74
N ILE A 192 53.01 8.20 15.92
CA ILE A 192 53.20 7.30 17.07
C ILE A 192 51.83 7.18 17.74
#